data_AF-A0A4S8QEB3-F1
#
_entry.id   AF-A0A4S8QEB3-F1
#
_cell.length_a   1.000
_cell.length_b   1.000
_cell.length_c   1.000
_cell.angle_alpha   90.00
_cell.angle_beta   90.00
_cell.angle_gamma   90.00
#
_symmetry.space_group_name_H-M   'P 1'
#
loop_
_entity.id
_entity.type
_entity.pdbx_description
1 polymer ?
#
loop_
_entity_poly.entity_id
_entity_poly.type
_entity_poly.pdbx_seq_one_letter_code
_entity_poly.pdbx_strand_id
1 'polypeptide(L)'
;MARIIVESDRLRSAAERIRQFAAETKDLPHQLDGSAERATKANSGLMCAGAAQELAEDFRRDMEQLSEHLDDTQEVIDDAALHWGYADQDAANDFWPMQLALRTFKVPTIDFGPPVTK
;
A
#
# COMPACT_ATOMS: atom_id res chain seq x y z
N MET A 1 7.18 10.39 20.69
CA MET A 1 7.28 10.55 19.23
C MET A 1 7.25 9.16 18.61
N ALA A 2 6.12 8.73 18.04
CA ALA A 2 5.92 7.34 17.60
C ALA A 2 4.91 7.22 16.44
N ARG A 3 4.77 8.26 15.60
CA ARG A 3 3.65 8.38 14.66
C ARG A 3 4.02 8.18 13.18
N ILE A 4 5.30 8.06 12.83
CA ILE A 4 5.76 8.00 11.43
C ILE A 4 6.13 6.57 11.01
N ILE A 5 6.73 5.76 11.89
CA ILE A 5 6.95 4.31 11.68
C ILE A 5 5.64 3.55 11.37
N VAL A 6 4.51 4.00 11.92
CA VAL A 6 3.19 3.39 11.69
C VAL A 6 2.73 3.53 10.23
N GLU A 7 3.20 4.55 9.52
CA GLU A 7 2.68 4.90 8.21
C GLU A 7 3.37 4.12 7.08
N SER A 8 4.67 3.84 7.19
CA SER A 8 5.39 2.96 6.26
C SER A 8 4.91 1.50 6.35
N ASP A 9 4.67 1.00 7.57
CA ASP A 9 4.09 -0.34 7.77
C ASP A 9 2.66 -0.45 7.23
N ARG A 10 1.86 0.63 7.34
CA ARG A 10 0.53 0.71 6.70
C ARG A 10 0.61 0.68 5.19
N LEU A 11 1.56 1.40 4.59
CA LEU A 11 1.77 1.40 3.14
C LEU A 11 2.19 0.01 2.64
N ARG A 12 3.13 -0.66 3.32
CA ARG A 12 3.49 -2.05 2.98
C ARG A 12 2.32 -3.01 3.09
N SER A 13 1.54 -2.91 4.17
CA SER A 13 0.33 -3.73 4.34
C SER A 13 -0.71 -3.47 3.24
N ALA A 14 -0.78 -2.23 2.73
CA ALA A 14 -1.66 -1.88 1.61
C ALA A 14 -1.15 -2.47 0.29
N ALA A 15 0.16 -2.39 0.03
CA ALA A 15 0.79 -3.01 -1.14
C ALA A 15 0.57 -4.53 -1.18
N GLU A 16 0.73 -5.22 -0.05
CA GLU A 16 0.45 -6.66 0.05
C GLU A 16 -1.01 -7.01 -0.29
N ARG A 17 -1.97 -6.20 0.16
CA ARG A 17 -3.39 -6.40 -0.19
C ARG A 17 -3.65 -6.18 -1.68
N ILE A 18 -3.01 -5.18 -2.28
CA ILE A 18 -3.14 -4.90 -3.72
C ILE A 18 -2.57 -6.07 -4.53
N ARG A 19 -1.43 -6.62 -4.12
CA ARG A 19 -0.87 -7.83 -4.74
C ARG A 19 -1.83 -9.02 -4.66
N GLN A 20 -2.50 -9.20 -3.52
CA GLN A 20 -3.51 -10.24 -3.38
C GLN A 20 -4.69 -10.00 -4.35
N PHE A 21 -5.19 -8.77 -4.45
CA PHE A 21 -6.26 -8.44 -5.41
C PHE A 21 -5.82 -8.63 -6.86
N ALA A 22 -4.58 -8.30 -7.22
CA ALA A 22 -4.05 -8.55 -8.56
C ALA A 22 -4.06 -10.06 -8.88
N ALA A 23 -3.62 -10.91 -7.94
CA ALA A 23 -3.64 -12.35 -8.10
C ALA A 23 -5.07 -12.91 -8.25
N GLU A 24 -6.02 -12.45 -7.42
CA GLU A 24 -7.43 -12.83 -7.52
C GLU A 24 -8.06 -12.38 -8.84
N THR A 25 -7.67 -11.20 -9.33
CA THR A 25 -8.11 -10.64 -10.61
C THR A 25 -7.64 -11.49 -11.80
N LYS A 26 -6.41 -12.02 -11.77
CA LYS A 26 -5.91 -12.94 -12.80
C LYS A 26 -6.68 -14.26 -12.87
N ASP A 27 -7.27 -14.70 -11.76
CA ASP A 27 -7.95 -16.01 -11.68
C ASP A 27 -9.45 -15.94 -12.04
N LEU A 28 -10.07 -14.76 -11.92
CA LEU A 28 -11.49 -14.51 -12.24
C LEU A 28 -11.89 -14.90 -13.68
N PRO A 29 -11.11 -14.60 -14.74
CA PRO A 29 -11.45 -14.95 -16.12
C PRO A 29 -11.64 -16.45 -16.36
N HIS A 30 -10.88 -17.30 -15.67
CA HIS A 30 -10.95 -18.75 -15.86
C HIS A 30 -12.33 -19.33 -15.50
N GLN A 31 -13.02 -18.73 -14.53
CA GLN A 31 -14.39 -19.13 -14.16
C GLN A 31 -15.42 -18.71 -15.22
N LEU A 32 -15.18 -17.56 -15.86
CA LEU A 32 -16.04 -17.03 -16.90
C LEU A 32 -15.84 -17.78 -18.23
N ASP A 33 -14.60 -18.09 -18.61
CA ASP A 33 -14.28 -18.88 -19.81
C ASP A 33 -14.99 -20.25 -19.76
N GLY A 34 -14.93 -20.96 -18.64
CA GLY A 34 -15.63 -22.24 -18.48
C GLY A 34 -17.16 -22.11 -18.54
N SER A 35 -17.71 -20.97 -18.15
CA SER A 35 -19.15 -20.69 -18.23
C SER A 35 -19.57 -20.30 -19.65
N ALA A 36 -18.75 -19.52 -20.34
CA ALA A 36 -18.93 -19.16 -21.75
C ALA A 36 -18.84 -20.40 -22.65
N GLU A 37 -17.83 -21.27 -22.47
CA GLU A 37 -17.74 -22.52 -23.22
C GLU A 37 -18.97 -23.42 -23.04
N ARG A 38 -19.48 -23.53 -21.81
CA ARG A 38 -20.71 -24.28 -21.52
C ARG A 38 -21.92 -23.66 -22.21
N ALA A 39 -22.05 -22.33 -22.17
CA ALA A 39 -23.13 -21.60 -22.83
C ALA A 39 -23.05 -21.75 -24.36
N THR A 40 -21.85 -21.67 -24.94
CA THR A 40 -21.61 -21.87 -26.38
C THR A 40 -21.92 -23.30 -26.81
N LYS A 41 -21.51 -24.32 -26.03
CA LYS A 41 -21.86 -25.72 -26.30
C LYS A 41 -23.37 -25.98 -26.15
N ALA A 42 -24.03 -25.36 -25.17
CA ALA A 42 -25.48 -25.52 -24.96
C ALA A 42 -26.32 -24.82 -26.03
N ASN A 43 -25.82 -23.69 -26.55
CA ASN A 43 -26.51 -22.87 -27.56
C ASN A 43 -25.90 -23.02 -28.96
N SER A 44 -25.11 -24.07 -29.22
CA SER A 44 -24.43 -24.26 -30.51
C SER A 44 -25.49 -24.34 -31.63
N GLY A 45 -25.61 -23.27 -32.42
CA GLY A 45 -26.65 -23.12 -33.44
C GLY A 45 -27.58 -21.91 -33.26
N LEU A 46 -27.53 -21.21 -32.13
CA LEU A 46 -28.19 -19.92 -31.91
C LEU A 46 -27.19 -18.77 -32.06
N MET A 47 -27.62 -17.64 -32.63
CA MET A 47 -26.76 -16.44 -32.83
C MET A 47 -26.11 -15.91 -31.53
N CYS A 48 -26.65 -16.25 -30.36
CA CYS A 48 -26.15 -15.80 -29.05
C CYS A 48 -24.91 -16.58 -28.54
N ALA A 49 -24.54 -17.70 -29.18
CA ALA A 49 -23.41 -18.51 -28.73
C ALA A 49 -22.05 -17.82 -28.92
N GLY A 50 -21.92 -16.96 -29.95
CA GLY A 50 -20.73 -16.14 -30.18
C GLY A 50 -20.62 -14.96 -29.22
N ALA A 51 -21.76 -14.32 -28.88
CA ALA A 51 -21.78 -13.19 -27.95
C ALA A 51 -21.30 -13.57 -26.53
N ALA A 52 -21.52 -14.81 -26.09
CA ALA A 52 -21.01 -15.29 -24.81
C ALA A 52 -19.48 -15.47 -24.79
N GLN A 53 -18.88 -15.85 -25.93
CA GLN A 53 -17.43 -15.94 -26.08
C GLN A 53 -16.79 -14.56 -26.18
N GLU A 54 -17.38 -13.66 -26.96
CA GLU A 54 -16.90 -12.27 -27.10
C GLU A 54 -16.92 -11.55 -25.74
N LEU A 55 -18.00 -11.70 -24.96
CA LEU A 55 -18.07 -11.19 -23.59
C LEU A 55 -16.97 -11.78 -22.68
N ALA A 56 -16.67 -13.07 -22.83
CA ALA A 56 -15.63 -13.71 -22.03
C ALA A 56 -14.22 -13.24 -22.40
N GLU A 57 -13.96 -13.02 -23.69
CA GLU A 57 -12.70 -12.45 -24.18
C GLU A 57 -12.51 -11.00 -23.73
N ASP A 58 -13.55 -10.18 -23.82
CA ASP A 58 -13.48 -8.79 -23.35
C ASP A 58 -13.29 -8.73 -21.83
N PHE A 59 -14.03 -9.56 -21.06
CA PHE A 59 -13.82 -9.64 -19.62
C PHE A 59 -12.40 -10.10 -19.25
N ARG A 60 -11.83 -11.07 -19.99
CA ARG A 60 -10.45 -11.52 -19.78
C ARG A 60 -9.47 -10.36 -20.00
N ARG A 61 -9.64 -9.62 -21.10
CA ARG A 61 -8.81 -8.45 -21.41
C ARG A 61 -8.92 -7.36 -20.33
N ASP A 62 -10.13 -7.09 -19.84
CA ASP A 62 -10.36 -6.11 -18.78
C ASP A 62 -9.69 -6.54 -17.46
N MET A 63 -9.75 -7.82 -17.10
CA MET A 63 -9.09 -8.34 -15.90
C MET A 63 -7.57 -8.37 -16.03
N GLU A 64 -7.03 -8.66 -17.22
CA GLU A 64 -5.59 -8.53 -17.51
C GLU A 64 -5.13 -7.08 -17.30
N GLN A 65 -5.82 -6.10 -17.90
CA GLN A 65 -5.51 -4.68 -17.72
C GLN A 65 -5.64 -4.23 -16.27
N LEU A 66 -6.70 -4.65 -15.57
CA LEU A 66 -6.88 -4.35 -14.16
C LEU A 66 -5.73 -4.92 -13.33
N SER A 67 -5.31 -6.14 -13.62
CA SER A 67 -4.20 -6.75 -12.90
C SER A 67 -2.87 -6.04 -13.15
N GLU A 68 -2.58 -5.61 -14.39
CA GLU A 68 -1.39 -4.81 -14.69
C GLU A 68 -1.41 -3.50 -13.90
N HIS A 69 -2.57 -2.83 -13.87
CA HIS A 69 -2.69 -1.57 -13.15
C HIS A 69 -2.55 -1.73 -11.63
N LEU A 70 -3.01 -2.85 -11.07
CA LEU A 70 -2.81 -3.18 -9.66
C LEU A 70 -1.33 -3.48 -9.35
N ASP A 71 -0.62 -4.20 -10.24
CA ASP A 71 0.82 -4.46 -10.11
C ASP A 71 1.61 -3.12 -10.15
N ASP A 72 1.30 -2.21 -11.09
CA ASP A 72 1.91 -0.87 -11.15
C ASP A 72 1.63 -0.04 -9.89
N THR A 73 0.38 -0.08 -9.40
CA THR A 73 -0.01 0.65 -8.18
C THR A 73 0.72 0.11 -6.95
N GLN A 74 0.94 -1.21 -6.88
CA GLN A 74 1.73 -1.83 -5.83
C GLN A 74 3.17 -1.29 -5.83
N GLU A 75 3.81 -1.21 -6.99
CA GLU A 75 5.18 -0.71 -7.12
C GLU A 75 5.31 0.73 -6.60
N VAL A 76 4.38 1.60 -6.96
CA VAL A 76 4.35 2.99 -6.47
C VAL A 76 4.19 3.06 -4.95
N ILE A 77 3.36 2.21 -4.36
CA ILE A 77 3.13 2.20 -2.91
C ILE A 77 4.35 1.63 -2.17
N ASP A 78 5.00 0.60 -2.71
CA ASP A 78 6.24 0.03 -2.16
C ASP A 78 7.37 1.08 -2.17
N ASP A 79 7.52 1.83 -3.26
CA ASP A 79 8.50 2.90 -3.38
C ASP A 79 8.21 4.05 -2.39
N ALA A 80 6.94 4.45 -2.29
CA ALA A 80 6.53 5.44 -1.28
C ALA A 80 6.85 4.96 0.15
N ALA A 81 6.59 3.68 0.47
CA ALA A 81 6.90 3.11 1.77
C ALA A 81 8.41 3.12 2.07
N LEU A 82 9.24 2.84 1.07
CA LEU A 82 10.70 2.91 1.16
C LEU A 82 11.16 4.34 1.46
N HIS A 83 10.68 5.31 0.68
CA HIS A 83 10.99 6.73 0.85
C HIS A 83 10.59 7.26 2.24
N TRP A 84 9.40 6.89 2.72
CA TRP A 84 8.97 7.23 4.08
C TRP A 84 9.87 6.61 5.15
N GLY A 85 10.33 5.37 4.95
CA GLY A 85 11.27 4.72 5.86
C GLY A 85 12.61 5.45 5.96
N TYR A 86 13.17 5.90 4.83
CA TYR A 86 14.40 6.69 4.83
C TYR A 86 14.22 8.05 5.51
N ALA A 87 13.12 8.75 5.21
CA ALA A 87 12.82 10.03 5.85
C ALA A 87 12.68 9.90 7.39
N ASP A 88 12.08 8.81 7.88
CA ASP A 88 11.96 8.54 9.31
C ASP A 88 13.33 8.27 9.95
N GLN A 89 14.19 7.50 9.27
CA GLN A 89 15.53 7.20 9.76
C GLN A 89 16.42 8.45 9.79
N ASP A 90 16.36 9.30 8.77
CA ASP A 90 17.08 10.58 8.73
C ASP A 90 16.59 11.51 9.83
N ALA A 91 15.28 11.67 10.01
CA ALA A 91 14.73 12.46 11.10
C ALA A 91 15.17 11.91 12.47
N ALA A 92 15.15 10.59 12.67
CA ALA A 92 15.62 9.98 13.91
C ALA A 92 17.10 10.27 14.18
N ASN A 93 17.94 10.21 13.14
CA ASN A 93 19.36 10.53 13.23
C ASN A 93 19.60 12.00 13.58
N ASP A 94 18.81 12.93 13.03
CA ASP A 94 18.90 14.36 13.33
C ASP A 94 18.49 14.70 14.77
N PHE A 95 17.45 14.03 15.28
CA PHE A 95 16.94 14.29 16.63
C PHE A 95 17.73 13.59 17.74
N TRP A 96 18.42 12.48 17.44
CA TRP A 96 19.11 11.68 18.44
C TRP A 96 20.18 12.46 19.24
N PRO A 97 21.06 13.27 18.61
CA PRO A 97 22.04 14.09 19.34
C PRO A 97 21.38 15.12 20.25
N MET A 98 20.28 15.74 19.82
CA MET A 98 19.53 16.71 20.61
C MET A 98 18.86 16.06 21.84
N GLN A 99 18.29 14.86 21.66
CA GLN A 99 17.73 14.10 22.77
C GLN A 99 18.79 13.75 23.81
N LEU A 100 19.99 13.35 23.36
CA LEU A 100 21.12 13.06 24.25
C LEU A 100 21.56 14.30 25.02
N ALA A 101 21.70 15.44 24.33
CA ALA A 101 22.08 16.72 24.94
C ALA A 101 21.07 17.16 26.02
N LEU A 102 19.77 17.10 25.72
CA LEU A 102 18.69 17.43 26.67
C LEU A 102 18.69 16.51 27.89
N ARG A 103 19.00 15.21 27.72
CA ARG A 103 19.06 14.26 28.83
C ARG A 103 20.17 14.60 29.83
N THR A 104 21.27 15.18 29.34
CA THR A 104 22.40 15.60 30.17
C THR A 104 22.31 17.05 30.64
N PHE A 105 21.35 17.81 30.13
CA PHE A 105 21.21 19.22 30.44
C PHE A 105 20.75 19.41 31.89
N LYS A 106 21.58 20.06 32.70
CA LYS A 106 21.20 20.53 34.03
C LYS A 106 20.83 22.01 33.94
N VAL A 107 19.63 22.36 34.38
CA VAL A 107 19.21 23.77 34.51
C VAL A 107 20.11 24.43 35.55
N PRO A 108 20.81 25.53 35.21
CA PRO A 108 21.54 26.31 36.21
C PRO A 108 20.54 26.93 37.18
N THR A 109 20.57 26.51 38.45
CA THR A 109 19.90 27.25 39.51
C THR A 109 20.62 28.57 39.70
N ILE A 110 19.91 29.67 39.45
CA ILE A 110 20.37 31.01 39.82
C ILE A 110 20.22 31.10 41.32
N ASP A 111 21.33 31.33 42.03
CA ASP A 111 21.31 31.57 43.46
C ASP A 111 20.81 33.00 43.69
N PHE A 112 19.49 33.14 43.80
CA PHE A 112 18.89 34.38 44.26
C PHE A 112 19.28 34.49 45.72
N GLY A 113 20.33 35.26 46.00
CA GLY A 113 20.83 35.52 47.35
C GLY A 113 19.72 35.88 48.35
N PRO A 114 20.03 35.91 49.65
CA PRO A 114 19.04 35.95 50.71
C PRO A 114 17.98 37.03 50.48
N PRO A 115 16.69 36.74 50.79
CA PRO A 115 15.61 37.67 50.54
C PRO A 115 15.89 39.00 51.23
N VAL A 116 15.82 40.09 50.45
CA VAL A 116 15.95 41.45 50.98
C VAL A 116 14.75 41.72 51.88
N THR A 117 14.92 41.56 53.19
CA THR A 117 13.96 42.02 54.19
C THR A 117 13.97 43.55 54.19
N LYS A 118 12.84 44.15 53.81
CA LYS A 118 12.58 45.59 53.96
C LYS A 118 12.38 45.95 55.43
#